data_AF-A0A2V6LAG5-F1
#
_entry.id   AF-A0A2V6LAG5-F1
#
_cell.length_a   1.000
_cell.length_b   1.000
_cell.length_c   1.000
_cell.angle_alpha   90.00
_cell.angle_beta   90.00
_cell.angle_gamma   90.00
#
_symmetry.space_group_name_H-M   'P 1'
#
loop_
_entity.id
_entity.type
_entity.pdbx_description
1 polymer ?
#
loop_
_entity_poly.entity_id
_entity_poly.type
_entity_poly.pdbx_seq_one_letter_code
_entity_poly.pdbx_strand_id
1 'polypeptide(L)'
;MSSGFQIFRKIAPMLLCIAMLAPVVQAREIIRKGDTVIIPLRGEVSPALYLFLRRGIKLAESAEASAIVIEMNTYGGRLDSAEEITGALNRVTIPTYTFIDSNAGSAGALIALATKHIYMAPVSAIGAAAPVLSTGQDLPETERDKTISYFSALVRSMASRNGHNPDLGEAFMNKEKEVKIGDRVVHAKGSLLTLNAQEASEMINGRPLLADGIAQSIDDLAKKAKLGGQLVRLQPTGFEQFAFWITALAPLLLLLGIVCAYLEFKIPGATLPGVVAGICFVLFFLGHYLAGLAGWEAAVFFVLGVTLVLIEVLFFAHSTIIFGVVGAFLILASLFWAMIDRYPDQPLVPSTKMLLVPMLNLSIAIIASMIVIALLARYLPRTSFYRRFALMAANPSGPSFSAPREFVTSRPIAPGTQGLAVTTLRPSGKGRFGDQVVDVVTAGEFISAETPIVVSEIDGMRVLVTRTQTSY
;
A
#
# COMPACT_ATOMS: atom_id res chain seq x y z
N MET A 1 -26.54 21.71 -32.34
CA MET A 1 -25.49 22.08 -31.34
C MET A 1 -25.40 21.06 -30.19
N SER A 2 -25.38 19.75 -30.45
CA SER A 2 -25.43 18.71 -29.38
C SER A 2 -24.29 17.68 -29.39
N SER A 3 -23.49 17.59 -30.46
CA SER A 3 -22.38 16.62 -30.54
C SER A 3 -21.08 17.13 -29.89
N GLY A 4 -20.77 18.42 -30.03
CA GLY A 4 -19.55 19.02 -29.45
C GLY A 4 -19.51 19.00 -27.91
N PHE A 5 -20.67 19.14 -27.26
CA PHE A 5 -20.78 19.16 -25.80
C PHE A 5 -20.61 17.77 -25.16
N GLN A 6 -20.96 16.70 -25.89
CA GLN A 6 -20.77 15.31 -25.46
C GLN A 6 -19.30 14.88 -25.52
N ILE A 7 -18.57 15.35 -26.54
CA ILE A 7 -17.14 15.13 -26.68
C ILE A 7 -16.38 15.85 -25.55
N PHE A 8 -16.72 17.11 -25.27
CA PHE A 8 -16.11 17.86 -24.16
C PHE A 8 -16.32 17.19 -22.81
N ARG A 9 -17.48 16.57 -22.55
CA ARG A 9 -17.78 15.89 -21.27
C ARG A 9 -17.04 14.55 -21.09
N LYS A 10 -16.61 13.91 -22.18
CA LYS A 10 -15.80 12.68 -22.14
C LYS A 10 -14.31 12.97 -22.08
N ILE A 11 -13.85 14.05 -22.70
CA ILE A 11 -12.43 14.44 -22.72
C ILE A 11 -12.07 15.29 -21.49
N ALA A 12 -13.00 16.05 -20.90
CA ALA A 12 -12.75 16.85 -19.69
C ALA A 12 -12.15 16.07 -18.51
N PRO A 13 -12.63 14.88 -18.10
CA PRO A 13 -11.99 14.13 -17.02
C PRO A 13 -10.60 13.59 -17.43
N MET A 14 -10.40 13.27 -18.71
CA MET A 14 -9.09 12.82 -19.23
C MET A 14 -8.08 13.97 -19.29
N LEU A 15 -8.50 15.18 -19.70
CA LEU A 15 -7.70 16.40 -19.66
C LEU A 15 -7.44 16.87 -18.22
N LEU A 16 -8.38 16.66 -17.29
CA LEU A 16 -8.18 16.94 -15.87
C LEU A 16 -7.21 15.94 -15.23
N CYS A 17 -7.27 14.65 -15.60
CA CYS A 17 -6.28 13.66 -15.21
C CYS A 17 -4.91 13.95 -15.82
N ILE A 18 -4.82 14.37 -17.09
CA ILE A 18 -3.56 14.78 -17.73
C ILE A 18 -3.02 16.08 -17.13
N ALA A 19 -3.88 17.02 -16.72
CA ALA A 19 -3.49 18.23 -16.01
C ALA A 19 -3.05 17.96 -14.56
N MET A 20 -3.55 16.91 -13.91
CA MET A 20 -3.02 16.41 -12.63
C MET A 20 -1.76 15.54 -12.79
N LEU A 21 -1.49 15.03 -14.00
CA LEU A 21 -0.26 14.36 -14.41
C LEU A 21 0.75 15.32 -15.05
N ALA A 22 0.45 16.62 -15.14
CA ALA A 22 1.46 17.59 -15.47
C ALA A 22 2.57 17.42 -14.43
N PRO A 23 3.81 17.09 -14.84
CA PRO A 23 4.89 17.04 -13.89
C PRO A 23 4.90 18.42 -13.25
N VAL A 24 4.65 18.49 -11.94
CA VAL A 24 5.01 19.66 -11.16
C VAL A 24 6.45 19.88 -11.52
N VAL A 25 6.72 20.90 -12.35
CA VAL A 25 8.06 21.31 -12.70
C VAL A 25 8.61 21.89 -11.41
N GLN A 26 9.02 20.99 -10.51
CA GLN A 26 9.77 21.34 -9.33
C GLN A 26 11.04 21.98 -9.89
N ALA A 27 11.17 23.27 -9.62
CA ALA A 27 12.34 24.04 -9.99
C ALA A 27 13.56 23.25 -9.53
N ARG A 28 14.31 22.72 -10.50
CA ARG A 28 15.52 21.94 -10.22
C ARG A 28 16.47 22.89 -9.50
N GLU A 29 16.82 22.58 -8.26
CA GLU A 29 17.73 23.42 -7.48
C GLU A 29 19.04 23.59 -8.26
N ILE A 30 19.35 24.83 -8.62
CA ILE A 30 20.54 25.16 -9.41
C ILE A 30 21.70 25.26 -8.43
N ILE A 31 22.50 24.19 -8.36
CA ILE A 31 23.77 24.21 -7.63
C ILE A 31 24.82 24.89 -8.53
N ARG A 32 25.51 25.90 -7.99
CA ARG A 32 26.60 26.60 -8.68
C ARG A 32 27.94 26.19 -8.08
N LYS A 33 29.00 26.41 -8.87
CA LYS A 33 30.37 26.21 -8.42
C LYS A 33 30.64 27.00 -7.14
N GLY A 34 31.22 26.33 -6.16
CA GLY A 34 31.54 26.91 -4.86
C GLY A 34 30.40 26.91 -3.84
N ASP A 35 29.17 26.54 -4.22
CA ASP A 35 28.05 26.40 -3.28
C ASP A 35 28.29 25.26 -2.28
N THR A 36 27.61 25.33 -1.14
CA THR A 36 27.56 24.24 -0.16
C THR A 36 26.24 23.53 -0.32
N VAL A 37 26.28 22.23 -0.59
CA VAL A 37 25.09 21.41 -0.83
C VAL A 37 24.64 20.75 0.48
N ILE A 38 23.40 21.01 0.89
CA ILE A 38 22.79 20.39 2.06
C ILE A 38 21.94 19.20 1.62
N ILE A 39 22.23 18.01 2.12
CA ILE A 39 21.48 16.78 1.86
C ILE A 39 20.74 16.38 3.14
N PRO A 40 19.40 16.51 3.19
CA PRO A 40 18.63 16.05 4.34
C PRO A 40 18.68 14.52 4.50
N LEU A 41 19.01 14.06 5.70
CA LEU A 41 18.99 12.66 6.10
C LEU A 41 18.09 12.54 7.33
N ARG A 42 16.78 12.41 7.08
CA ARG A 42 15.75 12.41 8.12
C ARG A 42 14.94 11.12 8.09
N GLY A 43 14.57 10.62 9.27
CA GLY A 43 13.78 9.40 9.40
C GLY A 43 14.63 8.13 9.27
N GLU A 44 14.02 7.05 8.83
CA GLU A 44 14.65 5.74 8.76
C GLU A 44 15.71 5.64 7.65
N VAL A 45 16.89 5.11 7.97
CA VAL A 45 17.93 4.78 6.99
C VAL A 45 17.46 3.62 6.12
N SER A 46 17.23 3.90 4.83
CA SER A 46 16.58 2.98 3.88
C SER A 46 17.21 3.07 2.48
N PRO A 47 16.91 2.13 1.56
CA PRO A 47 17.46 2.16 0.21
C PRO A 47 17.07 3.41 -0.57
N ALA A 48 15.85 3.91 -0.37
CA ALA A 48 15.38 5.16 -0.96
C ALA A 48 16.22 6.37 -0.49
N LEU A 49 16.59 6.39 0.80
CA LEU A 49 17.45 7.43 1.36
C LEU A 49 18.88 7.35 0.83
N TYR A 50 19.41 6.14 0.66
CA TYR A 50 20.70 5.93 -0.03
C TYR A 50 20.68 6.47 -1.46
N LEU A 51 19.65 6.16 -2.25
CA LEU A 51 19.54 6.65 -3.63
C LEU A 51 19.46 8.18 -3.70
N PHE A 52 18.69 8.80 -2.80
CA PHE A 52 18.61 10.25 -2.67
C PHE A 52 19.96 10.87 -2.31
N LEU A 53 20.65 10.34 -1.30
CA LEU A 53 21.96 10.81 -0.89
C LEU A 53 23.00 10.66 -2.01
N ARG A 54 23.00 9.52 -2.70
CA ARG A 54 23.89 9.28 -3.86
C ARG A 54 23.63 10.28 -4.99
N ARG A 55 22.37 10.61 -5.27
CA ARG A 55 22.02 11.67 -6.22
C ARG A 55 22.57 13.01 -5.76
N GLY A 56 22.40 13.35 -4.48
CA GLY A 56 22.88 14.61 -3.92
C GLY A 56 24.39 14.76 -3.99
N ILE A 57 25.14 13.70 -3.65
CA ILE A 57 26.60 13.65 -3.80
C ILE A 57 26.99 13.90 -5.26
N LYS A 58 26.39 13.15 -6.19
CA LYS A 58 26.70 13.28 -7.62
C LYS A 58 26.45 14.69 -8.14
N LEU A 59 25.33 15.30 -7.72
CA LEU A 59 25.00 16.67 -8.11
C LEU A 59 26.01 17.67 -7.55
N ALA A 60 26.37 17.56 -6.27
CA ALA A 60 27.35 18.42 -5.62
C ALA A 60 28.73 18.34 -6.31
N GLU A 61 29.23 17.14 -6.56
CA GLU A 61 30.52 16.94 -7.23
C GLU A 61 30.50 17.43 -8.68
N SER A 62 29.43 17.14 -9.43
CA SER A 62 29.29 17.57 -10.83
C SER A 62 29.21 19.09 -10.99
N ALA A 63 28.70 19.79 -9.97
CA ALA A 63 28.58 21.24 -9.95
C ALA A 63 29.82 21.93 -9.37
N GLU A 64 30.86 21.19 -8.99
CA GLU A 64 32.04 21.71 -8.28
C GLU A 64 31.66 22.48 -7.00
N ALA A 65 30.74 21.92 -6.22
CA ALA A 65 30.38 22.44 -4.90
C ALA A 65 31.61 22.48 -3.98
N SER A 66 31.64 23.44 -3.06
CA SER A 66 32.75 23.59 -2.11
C SER A 66 32.67 22.60 -0.95
N ALA A 67 31.47 22.15 -0.58
CA ALA A 67 31.24 21.20 0.50
C ALA A 67 29.87 20.51 0.40
N ILE A 68 29.74 19.38 1.10
CA ILE A 68 28.46 18.69 1.36
C ILE A 68 28.18 18.73 2.85
N VAL A 69 26.96 19.10 3.24
CA VAL A 69 26.46 19.02 4.61
C VAL A 69 25.31 18.00 4.66
N ILE A 70 25.48 16.92 5.40
CA ILE A 70 24.40 15.98 5.72
C ILE A 70 23.64 16.53 6.92
N GLU A 71 22.39 16.94 6.73
CA GLU A 71 21.54 17.38 7.83
C GLU A 71 20.81 16.16 8.40
N MET A 72 21.23 15.71 9.57
CA MET A 72 20.88 14.42 10.13
C MET A 72 19.86 14.51 11.27
N ASN A 73 18.79 13.73 11.13
CA ASN A 73 17.88 13.41 12.21
C ASN A 73 17.32 11.99 12.02
N THR A 74 18.01 11.01 12.58
CA THR A 74 17.66 9.59 12.44
C THR A 74 17.90 8.81 13.73
N TYR A 75 17.02 7.86 14.02
CA TYR A 75 17.22 6.84 15.05
C TYR A 75 17.93 5.59 14.52
N GLY A 76 18.19 5.53 13.22
CA GLY A 76 18.79 4.39 12.54
C GLY A 76 17.93 3.86 11.42
N GLY A 77 18.17 2.60 11.07
CA GLY A 77 17.47 1.89 10.00
C GLY A 77 18.30 0.70 9.57
N ARG A 78 18.22 0.36 8.30
CA ARG A 78 18.86 -0.84 7.77
C ARG A 78 20.38 -0.73 7.77
N LEU A 79 21.05 -1.80 8.21
CA LEU A 79 22.50 -1.86 8.29
C LEU A 79 23.16 -1.92 6.90
N ASP A 80 22.53 -2.60 5.95
CA ASP A 80 22.98 -2.66 4.54
C ASP A 80 22.98 -1.27 3.89
N SER A 81 21.91 -0.50 4.08
CA SER A 81 21.75 0.86 3.57
C SER A 81 22.75 1.81 4.23
N ALA A 82 23.06 1.60 5.53
CA ALA A 82 24.11 2.35 6.21
C ALA A 82 25.50 2.05 5.62
N GLU A 83 25.82 0.79 5.33
CA GLU A 83 27.05 0.39 4.64
C GLU A 83 27.14 1.01 3.23
N GLU A 84 26.05 1.03 2.46
CA GLU A 84 26.01 1.66 1.13
C GLU A 84 26.21 3.19 1.20
N ILE A 85 25.56 3.87 2.16
CA ILE A 85 25.69 5.31 2.37
C ILE A 85 27.12 5.66 2.81
N THR A 86 27.65 4.97 3.80
CA THR A 86 29.02 5.20 4.29
C THR A 86 30.04 4.90 3.20
N GLY A 87 29.83 3.85 2.40
CA GLY A 87 30.65 3.54 1.22
C GLY A 87 30.61 4.65 0.16
N ALA A 88 29.45 5.25 -0.08
CA ALA A 88 29.32 6.39 -0.99
C ALA A 88 30.02 7.65 -0.45
N LEU A 89 29.79 8.00 0.82
CA LEU A 89 30.43 9.15 1.48
C LEU A 89 31.95 9.03 1.50
N ASN A 90 32.47 7.82 1.72
CA ASN A 90 33.90 7.57 1.69
C ASN A 90 34.54 7.84 0.32
N ARG A 91 33.79 7.82 -0.78
CA ARG A 91 34.34 8.10 -2.13
C ARG A 91 34.29 9.58 -2.51
N VAL A 92 33.64 10.41 -1.69
CA VAL A 92 33.49 11.85 -1.95
C VAL A 92 34.84 12.55 -1.89
N THR A 93 35.09 13.42 -2.87
CA THR A 93 36.34 14.16 -3.00
C THR A 93 36.31 15.55 -2.37
N ILE A 94 35.12 16.13 -2.21
CA ILE A 94 34.90 17.43 -1.58
C ILE A 94 34.67 17.29 -0.06
N PRO A 95 34.96 18.31 0.77
CA PRO A 95 34.72 18.28 2.21
C PRO A 95 33.28 17.90 2.58
N THR A 96 33.13 16.94 3.49
CA THR A 96 31.84 16.45 3.99
C THR A 96 31.67 16.81 5.46
N TYR A 97 30.50 17.32 5.79
CA TYR A 97 30.07 17.67 7.14
C TYR A 97 28.80 16.90 7.48
N THR A 98 28.61 16.54 8.73
CA THR A 98 27.32 16.13 9.28
C THR A 98 26.87 17.14 10.31
N PHE A 99 25.67 17.68 10.15
CA PHE A 99 24.97 18.45 11.17
C PHE A 99 23.92 17.56 11.83
N ILE A 100 24.11 17.21 13.10
CA ILE A 100 23.16 16.41 13.86
C ILE A 100 22.14 17.37 14.48
N ASP A 101 20.98 17.50 13.82
CA ASP A 101 19.90 18.39 14.24
C ASP A 101 19.23 17.91 15.53
N SER A 102 19.08 16.59 15.68
CA SER A 102 18.56 15.99 16.92
C SER A 102 19.15 14.62 17.20
N ASN A 103 19.13 13.69 16.24
CA ASN A 103 19.57 12.32 16.48
C ASN A 103 20.48 11.80 15.37
N ALA A 104 21.55 11.12 15.77
CA ALA A 104 22.36 10.24 14.95
C ALA A 104 22.48 8.88 15.67
N GLY A 105 21.34 8.22 15.85
CA GLY A 105 21.26 6.91 16.49
C GLY A 105 21.57 5.78 15.51
N SER A 106 22.17 4.70 16.02
CA SER A 106 22.40 3.47 15.27
C SER A 106 23.12 3.70 13.92
N ALA A 107 22.51 3.33 12.80
CA ALA A 107 23.03 3.59 11.45
C ALA A 107 23.43 5.06 11.23
N GLY A 108 22.74 6.02 11.85
CA GLY A 108 23.08 7.44 11.79
C GLY A 108 24.47 7.75 12.35
N ALA A 109 24.86 7.13 13.46
CA ALA A 109 26.19 7.31 14.04
C ALA A 109 27.28 6.84 13.08
N LEU A 110 27.05 5.71 12.38
CA LEU A 110 27.98 5.17 11.39
C LEU A 110 28.15 6.11 10.21
N ILE A 111 27.03 6.67 9.73
CA ILE A 111 27.00 7.64 8.64
C ILE A 111 27.72 8.94 9.02
N ALA A 112 27.51 9.44 10.24
CA ALA A 112 28.20 10.63 10.74
C ALA A 112 29.73 10.42 10.77
N LEU A 113 30.19 9.26 11.26
CA LEU A 113 31.62 8.88 11.27
C LEU A 113 32.23 8.71 9.87
N ALA A 114 31.39 8.50 8.84
CA ALA A 114 31.83 8.48 7.46
C ALA A 114 32.04 9.88 6.84
N THR A 115 31.71 10.95 7.57
CA THR A 115 32.03 12.33 7.16
C THR A 115 33.25 12.88 7.90
N LYS A 116 33.97 13.85 7.32
CA LYS A 116 35.17 14.46 7.94
C LYS A 116 34.87 15.30 9.17
N HIS A 117 33.77 16.04 9.17
CA HIS A 117 33.45 17.03 10.19
C HIS A 117 32.07 16.78 10.77
N ILE A 118 31.92 16.89 12.08
CA ILE A 118 30.65 16.66 12.78
C ILE A 118 30.33 17.88 13.62
N TYR A 119 29.14 18.43 13.44
CA TYR A 119 28.58 19.48 14.28
C TYR A 119 27.24 19.01 14.86
N MET A 120 26.96 19.40 16.09
CA MET A 120 25.77 18.95 16.82
C MET A 120 24.89 20.13 17.23
N ALA A 121 23.57 19.98 17.13
CA ALA A 121 22.65 20.92 17.76
C ALA A 121 22.75 20.81 19.29
N PRO A 122 22.44 21.88 20.07
CA PRO A 122 22.59 21.85 21.52
C PRO A 122 21.83 20.73 22.23
N VAL A 123 20.69 20.32 21.65
CA VAL A 123 19.85 19.22 22.12
C VAL A 123 19.91 18.11 21.08
N SER A 124 21.00 17.35 21.11
CA SER A 124 21.18 16.22 20.20
C SER A 124 22.02 15.10 20.80
N ALA A 125 21.94 13.91 20.19
CA ALA A 125 22.67 12.72 20.61
C ALA A 125 23.21 11.91 19.42
N ILE A 126 24.34 11.22 19.64
CA ILE A 126 24.99 10.31 18.69
C ILE A 126 25.48 9.04 19.40
N GLY A 127 25.32 7.88 18.76
CA GLY A 127 25.82 6.60 19.26
C GLY A 127 24.76 5.50 19.28
N ALA A 128 24.81 4.60 20.27
CA ALA A 128 23.89 3.47 20.44
C ALA A 128 23.66 2.68 19.12
N ALA A 129 24.75 2.16 18.56
CA ALA A 129 24.82 1.52 17.25
C ALA A 129 25.10 0.01 17.28
N ALA A 130 24.74 -0.66 18.38
CA ALA A 130 24.76 -2.11 18.38
C ALA A 130 23.72 -2.64 17.36
N PRO A 131 24.10 -3.65 16.56
CA PRO A 131 23.17 -4.27 15.64
C PRO A 131 22.04 -4.94 16.42
N VAL A 132 20.82 -4.75 15.94
CA VAL A 132 19.60 -5.40 16.41
C VAL A 132 18.86 -5.94 15.19
N LEU A 133 18.02 -6.95 15.40
CA LEU A 133 17.07 -7.38 14.39
C LEU A 133 16.10 -6.23 14.10
N SER A 134 15.47 -6.20 12.91
CA SER A 134 14.45 -5.18 12.56
C SER A 134 13.29 -5.09 13.56
N THR A 135 13.16 -6.08 14.45
CA THR A 135 12.20 -6.12 15.56
C THR A 135 12.60 -5.34 16.80
N GLY A 136 13.82 -4.82 16.84
CA GLY A 136 14.44 -4.30 18.05
C GLY A 136 14.87 -5.39 19.05
N GLN A 137 14.83 -6.67 18.67
CA GLN A 137 15.43 -7.73 19.46
C GLN A 137 16.93 -7.85 19.19
N ASP A 138 17.61 -8.34 20.20
CA ASP A 138 18.98 -8.77 20.14
C ASP A 138 19.20 -9.88 19.09
N LEU A 139 20.34 -9.82 18.38
CA LEU A 139 20.78 -10.92 17.51
C LEU A 139 21.16 -12.15 18.36
N PRO A 140 21.02 -13.38 17.80
CA PRO A 140 21.65 -14.57 18.35
C PRO A 140 23.14 -14.33 18.62
N GLU A 141 23.68 -14.89 19.71
CA GLU A 141 25.05 -14.60 20.19
C GLU A 141 26.11 -14.72 19.09
N THR A 142 26.15 -15.84 18.37
CA THR A 142 27.13 -16.06 17.30
C THR A 142 27.01 -15.07 16.14
N GLU A 143 25.79 -14.69 15.74
CA GLU A 143 25.57 -13.70 14.68
C GLU A 143 25.92 -12.30 15.15
N ARG A 144 25.59 -11.97 16.41
CA ARG A 144 25.95 -10.72 17.06
C ARG A 144 27.46 -10.54 17.10
N ASP A 145 28.21 -11.54 17.53
CA ASP A 145 29.67 -11.47 17.65
C ASP A 145 30.33 -11.28 16.27
N LYS A 146 29.86 -12.01 15.25
CA LYS A 146 30.32 -11.84 13.87
C LYS A 146 30.01 -10.43 13.34
N THR A 147 28.79 -9.96 13.57
CA THR A 147 28.34 -8.64 13.11
C THR A 147 29.12 -7.53 13.82
N ILE A 148 29.22 -7.57 15.15
CA ILE A 148 30.01 -6.61 15.93
C ILE A 148 31.47 -6.65 15.49
N SER A 149 32.08 -7.83 15.31
CA SER A 149 33.47 -7.94 14.87
C SER A 149 33.70 -7.27 13.50
N TYR A 150 32.88 -7.60 12.50
CA TYR A 150 32.98 -7.02 11.15
C TYR A 150 32.73 -5.51 11.16
N PHE A 151 31.61 -5.06 11.73
CA PHE A 151 31.25 -3.65 11.72
C PHE A 151 32.15 -2.80 12.61
N SER A 152 32.70 -3.35 13.70
CA SER A 152 33.71 -2.66 14.52
C SER A 152 34.99 -2.43 13.73
N ALA A 153 35.41 -3.39 12.91
CA ALA A 153 36.57 -3.20 12.02
C ALA A 153 36.28 -2.12 10.97
N LEU A 154 35.10 -2.17 10.33
CA LEU A 154 34.68 -1.18 9.34
C LEU A 154 34.63 0.23 9.94
N VAL A 155 33.98 0.40 11.09
CA VAL A 155 33.83 1.70 11.76
C VAL A 155 35.15 2.26 12.23
N ARG A 156 36.04 1.45 12.82
CA ARG A 156 37.40 1.91 13.17
C ARG A 156 38.16 2.39 11.94
N SER A 157 38.06 1.67 10.82
CA SER A 157 38.69 2.08 9.57
C SER A 157 38.13 3.40 9.04
N MET A 158 36.81 3.57 9.05
CA MET A 158 36.15 4.81 8.60
C MET A 158 36.48 6.00 9.50
N ALA A 159 36.35 5.82 10.81
CA ALA A 159 36.68 6.84 11.80
C ALA A 159 38.13 7.31 11.64
N SER A 160 39.08 6.37 11.58
CA SER A 160 40.51 6.70 11.39
C SER A 160 40.76 7.47 10.09
N ARG A 161 40.12 7.04 8.99
CA ARG A 161 40.26 7.70 7.68
C ARG A 161 39.74 9.13 7.67
N ASN A 162 38.69 9.40 8.44
CA ASN A 162 38.07 10.71 8.52
C ASN A 162 38.61 11.59 9.66
N GLY A 163 39.54 11.08 10.47
CA GLY A 163 40.17 11.82 11.56
C GLY A 163 39.44 11.73 12.91
N HIS A 164 38.42 10.88 13.02
CA HIS A 164 37.71 10.59 14.27
C HIS A 164 38.45 9.54 15.10
N ASN A 165 38.20 9.54 16.41
CA ASN A 165 38.74 8.49 17.29
C ASN A 165 38.06 7.14 16.98
N PRO A 166 38.80 6.12 16.49
CA PRO A 166 38.23 4.83 16.14
C PRO A 166 37.62 4.10 17.34
N ASP A 167 38.13 4.32 18.55
CA ASP A 167 37.65 3.65 19.76
C ASP A 167 36.25 4.13 20.16
N LEU A 168 35.91 5.40 19.89
CA LEU A 168 34.54 5.91 20.11
C LEU A 168 33.56 5.24 19.16
N GLY A 169 33.93 5.12 17.88
CA GLY A 169 33.10 4.46 16.89
C GLY A 169 32.85 2.99 17.21
N GLU A 170 33.88 2.27 17.68
CA GLU A 170 33.71 0.90 18.18
C GLU A 170 32.80 0.85 19.42
N ALA A 171 32.97 1.76 20.38
CA ALA A 171 32.17 1.80 21.60
C ALA A 171 30.69 2.14 21.36
N PHE A 172 30.34 2.71 20.22
CA PHE A 172 28.93 2.87 19.84
C PHE A 172 28.23 1.52 19.63
N MET A 173 28.94 0.46 19.23
CA MET A 173 28.33 -0.84 18.91
C MET A 173 28.79 -2.00 19.80
N ASN A 174 29.96 -1.88 20.42
CA ASN A 174 30.56 -2.92 21.25
C ASN A 174 30.53 -2.53 22.73
N LYS A 175 29.70 -3.21 23.53
CA LYS A 175 29.56 -2.96 24.99
C LYS A 175 30.83 -3.25 25.78
N GLU A 176 31.71 -4.10 25.23
CA GLU A 176 32.97 -4.50 25.88
C GLU A 176 34.12 -3.52 25.58
N LYS A 177 33.86 -2.51 24.74
CA LYS A 177 34.86 -1.51 24.39
C LYS A 177 34.92 -0.43 25.46
N GLU A 178 36.04 -0.38 26.17
CA GLU A 178 36.43 0.76 26.99
C GLU A 178 37.08 1.83 26.10
N VAL A 179 36.75 3.09 26.34
CA VAL A 179 37.42 4.23 25.68
C VAL A 179 38.22 5.02 26.71
N LYS A 180 39.53 5.07 26.50
CA LYS A 180 40.47 5.85 27.32
C LYS A 180 41.25 6.82 26.43
N ILE A 181 41.35 8.07 26.86
CA ILE A 181 42.16 9.09 26.18
C ILE A 181 43.14 9.65 27.22
N GLY A 182 44.40 9.26 27.09
CA GLY A 182 45.39 9.45 28.15
C GLY A 182 44.95 8.71 29.42
N ASP A 183 44.98 9.40 30.56
CA ASP A 183 44.57 8.84 31.86
C ASP A 183 43.05 8.87 32.09
N ARG A 184 42.29 9.54 31.21
CA ARG A 184 40.84 9.70 31.38
C ARG A 184 40.09 8.55 30.73
N VAL A 185 39.25 7.89 31.53
CA VAL A 185 38.23 6.97 31.03
C VAL A 185 37.05 7.79 30.53
N VAL A 186 36.84 7.80 29.22
CA VAL A 186 35.69 8.45 28.57
C VAL A 186 34.47 7.55 28.63
N HIS A 187 34.66 6.23 28.44
CA HIS A 187 33.59 5.24 28.47
C HIS A 187 34.09 3.95 29.10
N ALA A 188 33.38 3.47 30.12
CA ALA A 188 33.69 2.19 30.78
C ALA A 188 33.03 1.02 30.05
N LYS A 189 33.54 -0.20 30.26
CA LYS A 189 32.91 -1.41 29.73
C LYS A 189 31.54 -1.67 30.36
N GLY A 190 30.69 -2.41 29.64
CA GLY A 190 29.40 -2.92 30.11
C GLY A 190 28.18 -2.18 29.55
N SER A 191 28.36 -1.12 28.77
CA SER A 191 27.28 -0.39 28.09
C SER A 191 27.72 0.16 26.74
N LEU A 192 26.77 0.56 25.91
CA LEU A 192 27.07 1.25 24.65
C LEU A 192 27.30 2.73 24.92
N LEU A 193 28.26 3.31 24.21
CA LEU A 193 28.49 4.74 24.28
C LEU A 193 27.39 5.50 23.51
N THR A 194 26.87 6.54 24.15
CA THR A 194 26.04 7.58 23.52
C THR A 194 26.55 8.91 24.03
N LEU A 195 26.77 9.87 23.14
CA LEU A 195 27.27 11.19 23.48
C LEU A 195 26.18 12.23 23.19
N ASN A 196 25.98 13.16 24.12
CA ASN A 196 25.28 14.40 23.81
C ASN A 196 26.23 15.42 23.14
N ALA A 197 25.69 16.56 22.71
CA ALA A 197 26.46 17.60 22.03
C ALA A 197 27.63 18.15 22.86
N GLN A 198 27.45 18.31 24.18
CA GLN A 198 28.48 18.82 25.09
C GLN A 198 29.62 17.82 25.28
N GLU A 199 29.30 16.55 25.50
CA GLU A 199 30.28 15.46 25.62
C GLU A 199 31.04 15.26 24.31
N ALA A 200 30.33 15.21 23.17
CA ALA A 200 30.96 15.02 21.87
C ALA A 200 31.89 16.17 21.47
N SER A 201 31.59 17.40 21.88
CA SER A 201 32.42 18.58 21.59
C SER A 201 33.44 18.91 22.68
N GLU A 202 33.55 18.07 23.71
CA GLU A 202 34.51 18.26 24.78
C GLU A 202 35.95 18.17 24.28
N MET A 203 36.79 19.13 24.66
CA MET A 203 38.18 19.18 24.25
C MET A 203 39.05 18.33 25.19
N ILE A 204 39.66 17.27 24.66
CA ILE A 204 40.61 16.42 25.37
C ILE A 204 41.95 16.46 24.62
N ASN A 205 43.01 16.88 25.30
CA ASN A 205 44.35 17.07 24.72
C ASN A 205 44.35 17.98 23.47
N GLY A 206 43.52 19.03 23.48
CA GLY A 206 43.44 20.00 22.40
C GLY A 206 42.70 19.53 21.14
N ARG A 207 42.01 18.38 21.19
CA ARG A 207 41.11 17.90 20.13
C ARG A 207 39.70 17.66 20.68
N PRO A 208 38.65 17.92 19.89
CA PRO A 208 37.31 17.54 20.29
C PRO A 208 37.23 16.01 20.43
N LEU A 209 36.38 15.54 21.34
CA LEU A 209 36.16 14.12 21.55
C LEU A 209 35.65 13.47 20.25
N LEU A 210 34.68 14.10 19.60
CA LEU A 210 34.10 13.64 18.33
C LEU A 210 33.61 14.79 17.42
N ALA A 211 32.84 15.72 17.98
CA ALA A 211 32.21 16.81 17.22
C ALA A 211 33.07 18.08 17.26
N ASP A 212 33.32 18.69 16.10
CA ASP A 212 34.08 19.93 15.95
C ASP A 212 33.45 21.11 16.71
N GLY A 213 32.14 21.04 16.98
CA GLY A 213 31.47 21.97 17.87
C GLY A 213 29.96 21.85 17.87
N ILE A 214 29.34 22.70 18.70
CA ILE A 214 27.89 22.85 18.78
C ILE A 214 27.44 23.97 17.84
N ALA A 215 26.44 23.74 17.00
CA ALA A 215 25.86 24.74 16.10
C ALA A 215 24.34 24.81 16.26
N GLN A 216 23.76 26.02 16.28
CA GLN A 216 22.31 26.21 16.48
C GLN A 216 21.48 25.88 15.23
N SER A 217 22.09 25.93 14.05
CA SER A 217 21.48 25.66 12.76
C SER A 217 22.57 25.37 11.72
N ILE A 218 22.15 24.98 10.51
CA ILE A 218 23.08 24.81 9.38
C ILE A 218 23.76 26.14 9.02
N ASP A 219 23.07 27.27 9.12
CA ASP A 219 23.69 28.58 8.89
C ASP A 219 24.80 28.90 9.91
N ASP A 220 24.59 28.52 11.19
CA ASP A 220 25.60 28.68 12.23
C ASP A 220 26.79 27.73 12.01
N LEU A 221 26.53 26.48 11.61
CA LEU A 221 27.57 25.54 11.18
C LEU A 221 28.39 26.13 10.03
N ALA A 222 27.72 26.62 8.98
CA ALA A 222 28.37 27.16 7.80
C ALA A 222 29.31 28.33 8.14
N LYS A 223 28.90 29.20 9.07
CA LYS A 223 29.75 30.29 9.59
C LYS A 223 30.95 29.76 10.37
N LYS A 224 30.73 28.80 11.28
CA LYS A 224 31.79 28.21 12.13
C LYS A 224 32.83 27.44 11.33
N ALA A 225 32.38 26.63 10.38
CA ALA A 225 33.23 25.86 9.47
C ALA A 225 33.78 26.69 8.29
N LYS A 226 33.38 27.97 8.18
CA LYS A 226 33.76 28.88 7.09
C LYS A 226 33.45 28.31 5.70
N LEU A 227 32.27 27.71 5.55
CA LEU A 227 31.81 27.14 4.31
C LEU A 227 31.56 28.22 3.24
N GLY A 228 31.83 27.87 1.99
CA GLY A 228 31.73 28.77 0.85
C GLY A 228 30.37 28.75 0.14
N GLY A 229 30.12 29.81 -0.63
CA GLY A 229 29.00 29.91 -1.55
C GLY A 229 27.63 29.99 -0.88
N GLN A 230 26.58 29.75 -1.66
CA GLN A 230 25.21 29.70 -1.11
C GLN A 230 24.93 28.32 -0.54
N LEU A 231 24.11 28.30 0.51
CA LEU A 231 23.59 27.06 1.07
C LEU A 231 22.44 26.55 0.19
N VAL A 232 22.72 25.55 -0.64
CA VAL A 232 21.72 24.94 -1.54
C VAL A 232 21.22 23.66 -0.91
N ARG A 233 20.01 23.71 -0.38
CA ARG A 233 19.37 22.55 0.22
C ARG A 233 18.71 21.70 -0.84
N LEU A 234 19.05 20.41 -0.88
CA LEU A 234 18.44 19.45 -1.78
C LEU A 234 17.09 18.98 -1.29
N GLN A 235 16.10 18.98 -2.18
CA GLN A 235 14.82 18.33 -1.95
C GLN A 235 14.75 16.95 -2.65
N PRO A 236 14.11 15.95 -2.01
CA PRO A 236 13.73 14.73 -2.69
C PRO A 236 12.86 15.05 -3.91
N THR A 237 13.15 14.42 -5.03
CA THR A 237 12.45 14.65 -6.30
C THR A 237 11.41 13.57 -6.54
N GLY A 238 10.25 13.92 -7.11
CA GLY A 238 9.23 13.01 -7.67
C GLY A 238 9.21 11.58 -7.09
N PHE A 239 9.96 10.68 -7.71
CA PHE A 239 10.06 9.26 -7.33
C PHE A 239 10.64 8.98 -5.94
N GLU A 240 11.60 9.78 -5.45
CA GLU A 240 12.17 9.64 -4.10
C GLU A 240 11.13 10.04 -3.05
N GLN A 241 10.45 11.17 -3.27
CA GLN A 241 9.33 11.59 -2.44
C GLN A 241 8.23 10.52 -2.46
N PHE A 242 7.88 10.03 -3.65
CA PHE A 242 6.89 8.97 -3.81
C PHE A 242 7.28 7.69 -3.05
N ALA A 243 8.54 7.27 -3.13
CA ALA A 243 9.06 6.09 -2.42
C ALA A 243 9.00 6.23 -0.89
N PHE A 244 9.23 7.42 -0.34
CA PHE A 244 9.06 7.66 1.11
C PHE A 244 7.59 7.64 1.53
N TRP A 245 6.68 8.18 0.71
CA TRP A 245 5.26 8.26 1.04
C TRP A 245 4.51 6.94 0.86
N ILE A 246 4.86 6.15 -0.18
CA ILE A 246 4.10 4.96 -0.56
C ILE A 246 4.15 3.87 0.52
N THR A 247 5.30 3.71 1.18
CA THR A 247 5.47 2.74 2.27
C THR A 247 4.69 3.18 3.51
N ALA A 248 4.68 4.48 3.82
CA ALA A 248 3.89 5.03 4.93
C ALA A 248 2.37 4.96 4.67
N LEU A 249 1.94 5.09 3.41
CA LEU A 249 0.53 5.02 3.00
C LEU A 249 0.04 3.59 2.71
N ALA A 250 0.86 2.57 2.94
CA ALA A 250 0.53 1.19 2.65
C ALA A 250 -0.85 0.74 3.20
N PRO A 251 -1.23 1.02 4.47
CA PRO A 251 -2.56 0.63 4.98
C PRO A 251 -3.73 1.33 4.25
N LEU A 252 -3.52 2.58 3.82
CA LEU A 252 -4.50 3.35 3.05
C LEU A 252 -4.65 2.84 1.63
N LEU A 253 -3.55 2.45 0.98
CA LEU A 253 -3.57 1.81 -0.34
C LEU A 253 -4.28 0.46 -0.28
N LEU A 254 -4.02 -0.35 0.75
CA LEU A 254 -4.73 -1.61 0.97
C LEU A 254 -6.23 -1.38 1.21
N LEU A 255 -6.58 -0.42 2.06
CA LEU A 255 -7.98 -0.07 2.32
C LEU A 255 -8.70 0.33 1.04
N LEU A 256 -8.13 1.27 0.28
CA LEU A 256 -8.73 1.73 -0.96
C LEU A 256 -8.83 0.60 -1.99
N GLY A 257 -7.76 -0.21 -2.11
CA GLY A 257 -7.73 -1.38 -2.98
C GLY A 257 -8.84 -2.38 -2.67
N ILE A 258 -9.01 -2.75 -1.40
CA ILE A 258 -10.04 -3.69 -0.94
C ILE A 258 -11.45 -3.13 -1.15
N VAL A 259 -11.68 -1.86 -0.78
CA VAL A 259 -12.99 -1.19 -0.96
C VAL A 259 -13.36 -1.09 -2.43
N CYS A 260 -12.42 -0.69 -3.30
CA CYS A 260 -12.65 -0.59 -4.74
C CYS A 260 -12.87 -1.96 -5.39
N ALA A 261 -12.15 -3.01 -4.97
CA ALA A 261 -12.39 -4.38 -5.42
C ALA A 261 -13.80 -4.87 -5.03
N TYR A 262 -14.27 -4.54 -3.82
CA TYR A 262 -15.64 -4.82 -3.39
C TYR A 262 -16.68 -4.09 -4.25
N LEU A 263 -16.44 -2.82 -4.59
CA LEU A 263 -17.35 -2.04 -5.43
C LEU A 263 -17.47 -2.60 -6.85
N GLU A 264 -16.35 -3.03 -7.46
CA GLU A 264 -16.36 -3.73 -8.76
C GLU A 264 -17.23 -5.01 -8.69
N PHE A 265 -17.07 -5.79 -7.62
CA PHE A 265 -17.85 -7.01 -7.42
C PHE A 265 -19.35 -6.74 -7.24
N LYS A 266 -19.72 -5.65 -6.53
CA LYS A 266 -21.12 -5.26 -6.31
C LYS A 266 -21.77 -4.58 -7.52
N ILE A 267 -20.98 -3.96 -8.38
CA ILE A 267 -21.45 -3.21 -9.54
C ILE A 267 -20.75 -3.76 -10.79
N PRO A 268 -21.15 -4.95 -11.27
CA PRO A 268 -20.55 -5.53 -12.46
C PRO A 268 -20.64 -4.57 -13.66
N GLY A 269 -19.51 -4.33 -14.33
CA GLY A 269 -19.43 -3.46 -15.51
C GLY A 269 -19.12 -1.99 -15.21
N ALA A 270 -19.06 -1.58 -13.95
CA ALA A 270 -18.43 -0.32 -13.58
C ALA A 270 -16.92 -0.51 -13.58
N THR A 271 -16.22 -0.52 -14.71
CA THR A 271 -14.78 -0.86 -14.79
C THR A 271 -13.82 0.01 -13.95
N LEU A 272 -14.29 1.16 -13.46
CA LEU A 272 -13.46 2.16 -12.78
C LEU A 272 -12.94 1.70 -11.40
N PRO A 273 -13.76 1.19 -10.45
CA PRO A 273 -13.28 0.70 -9.17
C PRO A 273 -12.31 -0.47 -9.33
N GLY A 274 -12.52 -1.38 -10.27
CA GLY A 274 -11.58 -2.46 -10.56
C GLY A 274 -10.20 -1.94 -10.99
N VAL A 275 -10.16 -0.94 -11.87
CA VAL A 275 -8.90 -0.28 -12.28
C VAL A 275 -8.24 0.42 -11.09
N VAL A 276 -9.00 1.15 -10.27
CA VAL A 276 -8.47 1.83 -9.07
C VAL A 276 -7.90 0.80 -8.08
N ALA A 277 -8.59 -0.33 -7.87
CA ALA A 277 -8.11 -1.40 -7.02
C ALA A 277 -6.77 -1.98 -7.54
N GLY A 278 -6.69 -2.26 -8.85
CA GLY A 278 -5.46 -2.72 -9.49
C GLY A 278 -4.31 -1.74 -9.31
N ILE A 279 -4.54 -0.44 -9.52
CA ILE A 279 -3.52 0.61 -9.29
C ILE A 279 -3.08 0.60 -7.82
N CYS A 280 -4.01 0.54 -6.86
CA CYS A 280 -3.67 0.54 -5.44
C CYS A 280 -2.78 -0.65 -5.07
N PHE A 281 -3.08 -1.86 -5.55
CA PHE A 281 -2.25 -3.04 -5.28
C PHE A 281 -0.90 -2.97 -5.99
N VAL A 282 -0.84 -2.52 -7.25
CA VAL A 282 0.43 -2.31 -7.96
C VAL A 282 1.31 -1.31 -7.21
N LEU A 283 0.74 -0.18 -6.78
CA LEU A 283 1.46 0.82 -5.99
C LEU A 283 1.93 0.26 -4.65
N PHE A 284 1.08 -0.50 -3.95
CA PHE A 284 1.46 -1.18 -2.72
C PHE A 284 2.69 -2.08 -2.93
N PHE A 285 2.66 -3.02 -3.89
CA PHE A 285 3.80 -3.91 -4.13
C PHE A 285 5.04 -3.18 -4.64
N LEU A 286 4.87 -2.20 -5.53
CA LEU A 286 5.99 -1.41 -6.05
C LEU A 286 6.67 -0.60 -4.94
N GLY A 287 5.90 -0.03 -4.01
CA GLY A 287 6.44 0.71 -2.88
C GLY A 287 7.31 -0.14 -1.97
N HIS A 288 6.84 -1.34 -1.64
CA HIS A 288 7.59 -2.28 -0.79
C HIS A 288 8.80 -2.87 -1.51
N TYR A 289 8.72 -3.06 -2.83
CA TYR A 289 9.86 -3.43 -3.67
C TYR A 289 10.95 -2.36 -3.66
N LEU A 290 10.58 -1.09 -3.87
CA LEU A 290 11.52 0.03 -3.85
C LEU A 290 12.09 0.30 -2.46
N ALA A 291 11.32 0.01 -1.41
CA ALA A 291 11.78 0.07 -0.02
C ALA A 291 12.72 -1.10 0.35
N GLY A 292 12.85 -2.11 -0.51
CA GLY A 292 13.68 -3.30 -0.25
C GLY A 292 13.06 -4.28 0.75
N LEU A 293 11.75 -4.17 1.02
CA LEU A 293 11.04 -5.01 2.00
C LEU A 293 10.67 -6.38 1.41
N ALA A 294 10.29 -6.43 0.13
CA ALA A 294 9.90 -7.65 -0.55
C ALA A 294 10.27 -7.61 -2.04
N GLY A 295 10.57 -8.78 -2.62
CA GLY A 295 10.83 -8.90 -4.05
C GLY A 295 9.55 -9.04 -4.89
N TRP A 296 9.74 -9.46 -6.15
CA TRP A 296 8.66 -9.67 -7.10
C TRP A 296 7.80 -10.90 -6.77
N GLU A 297 8.31 -11.81 -5.93
CA GLU A 297 7.63 -13.02 -5.51
C GLU A 297 6.28 -12.74 -4.81
N ALA A 298 6.20 -11.71 -3.97
CA ALA A 298 4.97 -11.34 -3.28
C ALA A 298 3.87 -10.94 -4.29
N ALA A 299 4.22 -10.12 -5.28
CA ALA A 299 3.28 -9.74 -6.33
C ALA A 299 2.82 -10.94 -7.18
N VAL A 300 3.72 -11.91 -7.44
CA VAL A 300 3.36 -13.14 -8.18
C VAL A 300 2.38 -14.00 -7.38
N PHE A 301 2.61 -14.21 -6.08
CA PHE A 301 1.67 -14.94 -5.23
C PHE A 301 0.31 -14.24 -5.11
N PHE A 302 0.29 -12.91 -5.10
CA PHE A 302 -0.96 -12.14 -5.12
C PHE A 302 -1.76 -12.40 -6.40
N VAL A 303 -1.11 -12.27 -7.56
CA VAL A 303 -1.75 -12.49 -8.87
C VAL A 303 -2.23 -13.93 -9.01
N LEU A 304 -1.42 -14.89 -8.57
CA LEU A 304 -1.82 -16.30 -8.52
C LEU A 304 -3.06 -16.49 -7.64
N GLY A 305 -3.07 -15.89 -6.44
CA GLY A 305 -4.20 -15.95 -5.52
C GLY A 305 -5.49 -15.36 -6.13
N VAL A 306 -5.41 -14.19 -6.75
CA VAL A 306 -6.53 -13.57 -7.49
C VAL A 306 -7.01 -14.48 -8.62
N THR A 307 -6.09 -15.08 -9.37
CA THR A 307 -6.43 -15.99 -10.47
C THR A 307 -7.17 -17.22 -9.97
N LEU A 308 -6.76 -17.82 -8.85
CA LEU A 308 -7.46 -18.97 -8.27
C LEU A 308 -8.87 -18.61 -7.78
N VAL A 309 -9.04 -17.42 -7.17
CA VAL A 309 -10.37 -16.91 -6.79
C VAL A 309 -11.26 -16.72 -8.03
N LEU A 310 -10.71 -16.16 -9.11
CA LEU A 310 -11.45 -16.00 -10.36
C LEU A 310 -11.82 -17.34 -11.00
N ILE A 311 -10.93 -18.32 -10.98
CA ILE A 311 -11.21 -19.67 -11.48
C ILE A 311 -12.39 -20.30 -10.71
N GLU A 312 -12.40 -20.16 -9.38
CA GLU A 312 -13.51 -20.65 -8.58
C GLU A 312 -14.83 -19.99 -8.98
N VAL A 313 -14.85 -18.65 -9.03
CA VAL A 313 -16.07 -17.87 -9.32
C VAL A 313 -16.59 -18.14 -10.73
N LEU A 314 -15.71 -18.36 -11.71
CA LEU A 314 -16.11 -18.56 -13.11
C LEU A 314 -16.48 -20.01 -13.44
N PHE A 315 -15.75 -21.00 -12.91
CA PHE A 315 -15.89 -22.40 -13.33
C PHE A 315 -16.56 -23.28 -12.27
N PHE A 316 -16.41 -22.95 -10.99
CA PHE A 316 -16.73 -23.87 -9.89
C PHE A 316 -17.68 -23.30 -8.83
N ALA A 317 -18.29 -22.14 -9.08
CA ALA A 317 -19.11 -21.38 -8.12
C ALA A 317 -20.21 -22.17 -7.39
N HIS A 318 -20.66 -23.31 -7.96
CA HIS A 318 -21.71 -24.17 -7.39
C HIS A 318 -21.19 -25.55 -6.94
N SER A 319 -19.89 -25.82 -7.03
CA SER A 319 -19.33 -27.19 -6.90
C SER A 319 -18.22 -27.33 -5.86
N THR A 320 -17.26 -26.41 -5.80
CA THR A 320 -16.13 -26.45 -4.87
C THR A 320 -15.82 -25.07 -4.30
N ILE A 321 -15.14 -25.04 -3.14
CA ILE A 321 -14.63 -23.82 -2.49
C ILE A 321 -13.09 -23.83 -2.32
N ILE A 322 -12.42 -24.87 -2.84
CA ILE A 322 -10.99 -25.11 -2.63
C ILE A 322 -10.15 -24.02 -3.30
N PHE A 323 -10.41 -23.71 -4.57
CA PHE A 323 -9.62 -22.71 -5.31
C PHE A 323 -9.86 -21.32 -4.73
N GLY A 324 -11.09 -21.01 -4.29
CA GLY A 324 -11.42 -19.77 -3.62
C GLY A 324 -10.67 -19.60 -2.30
N VAL A 325 -10.65 -20.63 -1.45
CA VAL A 325 -9.95 -20.59 -0.15
C VAL A 325 -8.43 -20.51 -0.31
N VAL A 326 -7.86 -21.34 -1.19
CA VAL A 326 -6.41 -21.31 -1.46
C VAL A 326 -6.02 -19.97 -2.08
N GLY A 327 -6.82 -19.45 -3.00
CA GLY A 327 -6.58 -18.15 -3.62
C GLY A 327 -6.66 -16.99 -2.62
N ALA A 328 -7.69 -16.97 -1.75
CA ALA A 328 -7.81 -15.97 -0.69
C ALA A 328 -6.65 -16.04 0.30
N PHE A 329 -6.21 -17.25 0.67
CA PHE A 329 -5.03 -17.44 1.50
C PHE A 329 -3.78 -16.86 0.84
N LEU A 330 -3.53 -17.16 -0.45
CA LEU A 330 -2.39 -16.61 -1.18
C LEU A 330 -2.42 -15.08 -1.27
N ILE A 331 -3.61 -14.49 -1.47
CA ILE A 331 -3.78 -13.02 -1.45
C ILE A 331 -3.35 -12.48 -0.09
N LEU A 332 -3.94 -12.98 1.02
CA LEU A 332 -3.62 -12.49 2.36
C LEU A 332 -2.16 -12.72 2.72
N ALA A 333 -1.61 -13.90 2.41
CA ALA A 333 -0.21 -14.25 2.66
C ALA A 333 0.73 -13.35 1.85
N SER A 334 0.41 -13.02 0.60
CA SER A 334 1.23 -12.13 -0.23
C SER A 334 1.23 -10.68 0.26
N LEU A 335 0.07 -10.15 0.65
CA LEU A 335 -0.06 -8.81 1.20
C LEU A 335 0.71 -8.70 2.52
N PHE A 336 0.63 -9.76 3.34
CA PHE A 336 1.39 -9.85 4.57
C PHE A 336 2.89 -9.92 4.29
N TRP A 337 3.33 -10.84 3.44
CA TRP A 337 4.73 -11.05 3.06
C TRP A 337 5.37 -9.78 2.50
N ALA A 338 4.65 -9.02 1.67
CA ALA A 338 5.14 -7.77 1.10
C ALA A 338 5.60 -6.75 2.15
N MET A 339 5.06 -6.84 3.37
CA MET A 339 5.38 -5.94 4.47
C MET A 339 6.43 -6.51 5.43
N ILE A 340 6.77 -7.80 5.33
CA ILE A 340 7.77 -8.42 6.19
C ILE A 340 9.16 -8.06 5.68
N ASP A 341 9.91 -7.32 6.48
CA ASP A 341 11.32 -7.06 6.24
C ASP A 341 12.15 -8.34 6.47
N ARG A 342 12.49 -9.08 5.41
CA ARG A 342 13.37 -10.26 5.47
C ARG A 342 14.76 -9.95 4.94
N TYR A 343 15.76 -10.12 5.79
CA TYR A 343 17.16 -10.09 5.37
C TYR A 343 17.62 -11.45 4.83
N PRO A 344 18.58 -11.48 3.88
CA PRO A 344 19.28 -12.71 3.53
C PRO A 344 19.94 -13.28 4.80
N ASP A 345 19.78 -14.59 5.02
CA ASP A 345 20.26 -15.39 6.17
C ASP A 345 19.41 -15.42 7.45
N GLN A 346 18.17 -14.92 7.43
CA GLN A 346 17.24 -15.13 8.56
C GLN A 346 16.64 -16.55 8.59
N PRO A 347 16.29 -17.08 9.79
CA PRO A 347 15.56 -18.33 9.92
C PRO A 347 14.27 -18.32 9.09
N LEU A 348 13.92 -19.48 8.50
CA LEU A 348 12.70 -19.67 7.71
C LEU A 348 11.41 -19.23 8.44
N VAL A 349 11.43 -19.22 9.77
CA VAL A 349 10.32 -18.78 10.64
C VAL A 349 10.61 -17.37 11.17
N PRO A 350 9.81 -16.35 10.80
CA PRO A 350 9.97 -14.98 11.30
C PRO A 350 9.72 -14.90 12.81
N SER A 351 10.40 -14.00 13.51
CA SER A 351 10.12 -13.77 14.93
C SER A 351 8.77 -13.07 15.14
N THR A 352 8.12 -13.30 16.27
CA THR A 352 6.78 -12.75 16.58
C THR A 352 6.71 -11.23 16.49
N LYS A 353 7.83 -10.53 16.75
CA LYS A 353 7.90 -9.07 16.64
C LYS A 353 8.09 -8.59 15.19
N MET A 354 8.70 -9.39 14.32
CA MET A 354 8.80 -9.08 12.87
C MET A 354 7.42 -9.09 12.22
N LEU A 355 6.55 -9.97 12.75
CA LEU A 355 5.19 -10.11 12.28
C LEU A 355 4.28 -9.01 12.80
N LEU A 356 4.62 -8.36 13.93
CA LEU A 356 3.69 -7.47 14.63
C LEU A 356 3.29 -6.25 13.82
N VAL A 357 4.24 -5.52 13.22
CA VAL A 357 3.95 -4.31 12.43
C VAL A 357 3.20 -4.66 11.13
N PRO A 358 3.63 -5.65 10.33
CA PRO A 358 2.85 -6.18 9.20
C PRO A 358 1.44 -6.65 9.62
N MET A 359 1.32 -7.38 10.73
CA MET A 359 0.02 -7.86 11.23
C MET A 359 -0.86 -6.70 11.64
N LEU A 360 -0.32 -5.69 12.31
CA LEU A 360 -1.06 -4.51 12.73
C LEU A 360 -1.55 -3.72 11.52
N ASN A 361 -0.67 -3.44 10.55
CA ASN A 361 -1.02 -2.70 9.34
C ASN A 361 -2.07 -3.44 8.50
N LEU A 362 -1.91 -4.75 8.33
CA LEU A 362 -2.88 -5.58 7.63
C LEU A 362 -4.22 -5.64 8.38
N SER A 363 -4.18 -5.77 9.72
CA SER A 363 -5.39 -5.79 10.56
C SER A 363 -6.12 -4.46 10.50
N ILE A 364 -5.42 -3.33 10.61
CA ILE A 364 -5.99 -1.99 10.45
C ILE A 364 -6.65 -1.86 9.07
N ALA A 365 -5.94 -2.23 8.00
CA ALA A 365 -6.46 -2.15 6.64
C ALA A 365 -7.73 -3.02 6.47
N ILE A 366 -7.73 -4.26 6.95
CA ILE A 366 -8.88 -5.17 6.87
C ILE A 366 -10.05 -4.65 7.70
N ILE A 367 -9.85 -4.29 8.97
CA ILE A 367 -10.91 -3.81 9.86
C ILE A 367 -11.51 -2.51 9.32
N ALA A 368 -10.68 -1.55 8.92
CA ALA A 368 -11.16 -0.31 8.33
C ALA A 368 -11.90 -0.55 7.01
N SER A 369 -11.42 -1.46 6.16
CA SER A 369 -12.14 -1.88 4.95
C SER A 369 -13.49 -2.50 5.28
N MET A 370 -13.57 -3.38 6.27
CA MET A 370 -14.84 -3.99 6.69
C MET A 370 -15.85 -2.93 7.18
N ILE A 371 -15.40 -1.93 7.95
CA ILE A 371 -16.25 -0.83 8.41
C ILE A 371 -16.77 -0.04 7.21
N VAL A 372 -15.88 0.36 6.28
CA VAL A 372 -16.26 1.11 5.08
C VAL A 372 -17.19 0.29 4.18
N ILE A 373 -16.89 -0.98 3.97
CA ILE A 373 -17.72 -1.91 3.19
C ILE A 373 -19.10 -2.09 3.84
N ALA A 374 -19.19 -2.23 5.17
CA ALA A 374 -20.47 -2.34 5.86
C ALA A 374 -21.33 -1.08 5.71
N LEU A 375 -20.71 0.10 5.80
CA LEU A 375 -21.37 1.38 5.55
C LEU A 375 -21.83 1.47 4.09
N LEU A 376 -20.96 1.15 3.12
CA LEU A 376 -21.32 1.14 1.71
C LEU A 376 -22.44 0.14 1.43
N ALA A 377 -22.36 -1.09 1.93
CA ALA A 377 -23.41 -2.10 1.77
C ALA A 377 -24.78 -1.62 2.29
N ARG A 378 -24.80 -0.86 3.38
CA ARG A 378 -26.02 -0.32 3.99
C ARG A 378 -26.59 0.88 3.23
N TYR A 379 -25.73 1.79 2.76
CA TYR A 379 -26.17 3.09 2.22
C TYR A 379 -26.12 3.17 0.69
N LEU A 380 -25.18 2.49 0.04
CA LEU A 380 -24.96 2.54 -1.40
C LEU A 380 -26.19 2.11 -2.23
N PRO A 381 -26.96 1.07 -1.87
CA PRO A 381 -28.16 0.69 -2.63
C PRO A 381 -29.24 1.78 -2.69
N ARG A 382 -29.25 2.71 -1.73
CA ARG A 382 -30.21 3.83 -1.68
C ARG A 382 -29.81 5.00 -2.58
N THR A 383 -28.56 5.03 -3.06
CA THR A 383 -28.04 6.12 -3.88
C THR A 383 -28.52 6.02 -5.34
N SER A 384 -28.54 7.16 -6.05
CA SER A 384 -28.84 7.21 -7.49
C SER A 384 -27.73 6.55 -8.33
N PHE A 385 -26.49 6.56 -7.82
CA PHE A 385 -25.33 5.94 -8.45
C PHE A 385 -25.52 4.43 -8.64
N TYR A 386 -25.89 3.69 -7.59
CA TYR A 386 -26.10 2.25 -7.67
C TYR A 386 -27.24 1.87 -8.63
N ARG A 387 -28.37 2.58 -8.57
CA ARG A 387 -29.52 2.34 -9.47
C ARG A 387 -29.14 2.48 -10.95
N ARG A 388 -28.31 3.45 -11.29
CA ARG A 388 -27.93 3.70 -12.68
C ARG A 388 -27.16 2.53 -13.31
N PHE A 389 -26.33 1.84 -12.54
CA PHE A 389 -25.61 0.65 -13.00
C PHE A 389 -26.43 -0.63 -12.85
N ALA A 390 -27.18 -0.78 -11.76
CA ALA A 390 -28.05 -1.94 -11.55
C ALA A 390 -29.17 -2.03 -12.61
N LEU A 391 -29.69 -0.90 -13.09
CA LEU A 391 -30.71 -0.85 -14.14
C LEU A 391 -30.15 -1.21 -15.54
N MET A 392 -28.83 -1.10 -15.76
CA MET A 392 -28.21 -1.53 -17.02
C MET A 392 -27.97 -3.04 -17.08
N ALA A 393 -28.03 -3.74 -15.94
CA ALA A 393 -27.90 -5.20 -15.83
C ALA A 393 -29.25 -5.94 -15.80
N ALA A 394 -30.37 -5.22 -15.76
CA ALA A 394 -31.68 -5.82 -15.97
C ALA A 394 -31.79 -6.19 -17.46
N ASN A 395 -31.82 -7.49 -17.76
CA ASN A 395 -32.16 -7.97 -19.09
C ASN A 395 -33.44 -7.25 -19.56
N PRO A 396 -33.49 -6.72 -20.79
CA PRO A 396 -34.77 -6.32 -21.36
C PRO A 396 -35.68 -7.54 -21.22
N SER A 397 -36.90 -7.32 -20.73
CA SER A 397 -37.91 -8.37 -20.65
C SER A 397 -37.90 -9.12 -21.98
N GLY A 398 -37.39 -10.36 -21.98
CA GLY A 398 -37.46 -11.22 -23.17
C GLY A 398 -38.90 -11.24 -23.64
N PRO A 399 -39.18 -11.33 -24.95
CA PRO A 399 -40.38 -10.82 -25.60
C PRO A 399 -41.63 -11.25 -24.84
N SER A 400 -42.03 -10.42 -23.87
CA SER A 400 -43.37 -10.48 -23.34
C SER A 400 -44.19 -9.98 -24.51
N PHE A 401 -44.89 -10.90 -25.18
CA PHE A 401 -45.92 -10.56 -26.13
C PHE A 401 -46.92 -9.65 -25.40
N SER A 402 -46.63 -8.35 -25.42
CA SER A 402 -47.60 -7.30 -25.29
C SER A 402 -48.42 -7.35 -26.58
N ALA A 403 -49.29 -8.36 -26.67
CA ALA A 403 -50.43 -8.26 -27.57
C ALA A 403 -51.17 -6.97 -27.15
N PRO A 404 -51.48 -6.06 -28.08
CA PRO A 404 -52.26 -4.87 -27.76
C PRO A 404 -53.54 -5.32 -27.06
N ARG A 405 -53.77 -4.85 -25.84
CA ARG A 405 -55.11 -4.87 -25.25
C ARG A 405 -55.94 -3.85 -26.02
N GLU A 406 -56.40 -4.23 -27.21
CA GLU A 406 -57.68 -3.73 -27.67
C GLU A 406 -58.71 -4.31 -26.71
N PHE A 407 -59.33 -3.43 -25.94
CA PHE A 407 -60.60 -3.68 -25.29
C PHE A 407 -61.64 -3.94 -26.39
N VAL A 408 -61.64 -5.16 -26.94
CA VAL A 408 -62.83 -5.70 -27.59
C VAL A 408 -63.68 -6.25 -26.47
N THR A 409 -64.88 -5.70 -26.34
CA THR A 409 -65.95 -6.06 -25.41
C THR A 409 -66.18 -7.57 -25.38
N SER A 410 -65.42 -8.29 -24.55
CA SER A 410 -65.53 -9.73 -24.39
C SER A 410 -66.08 -10.01 -23.00
N ARG A 411 -67.30 -10.53 -22.97
CA ARG A 411 -68.09 -10.88 -21.77
C ARG A 411 -67.19 -11.48 -20.68
N PRO A 412 -67.24 -10.99 -19.42
CA PRO A 412 -66.41 -11.54 -18.35
C PRO A 412 -66.77 -13.01 -18.14
N ILE A 413 -65.76 -13.87 -18.15
CA ILE A 413 -65.92 -15.29 -17.81
C ILE A 413 -66.36 -15.34 -16.35
N ALA A 414 -67.53 -15.93 -16.09
CA ALA A 414 -68.09 -16.08 -14.75
C ALA A 414 -68.23 -17.57 -14.41
N PRO A 415 -68.30 -17.95 -13.12
CA PRO A 415 -68.69 -19.30 -12.73
C PRO A 415 -69.99 -19.74 -13.42
N GLY A 416 -70.01 -20.98 -13.91
CA GLY A 416 -71.09 -21.53 -14.73
C GLY A 416 -70.93 -21.34 -16.24
N THR A 417 -69.93 -20.58 -16.72
CA THR A 417 -69.66 -20.43 -18.16
C THR A 417 -69.19 -21.76 -18.75
N GLN A 418 -69.88 -22.24 -19.78
CA GLN A 418 -69.50 -23.45 -20.51
C GLN A 418 -68.47 -23.14 -21.60
N GLY A 419 -67.53 -24.06 -21.79
CA GLY A 419 -66.46 -23.97 -22.76
C GLY A 419 -65.97 -25.34 -23.20
N LEU A 420 -64.89 -25.34 -23.97
CA LEU A 420 -64.25 -26.55 -24.48
C LEU A 420 -62.78 -26.57 -24.08
N ALA A 421 -62.27 -27.71 -23.61
CA ALA A 421 -60.84 -27.89 -23.41
C ALA A 421 -60.12 -27.83 -24.77
N VAL A 422 -59.21 -26.88 -24.97
CA VAL A 422 -58.39 -26.76 -26.19
C VAL A 422 -57.19 -27.70 -26.11
N THR A 423 -56.61 -27.81 -24.92
CA THR A 423 -55.55 -28.79 -24.64
C THR A 423 -56.03 -29.77 -23.59
N THR A 424 -55.36 -30.90 -23.54
CA THR A 424 -55.43 -31.87 -22.47
C THR A 424 -55.06 -31.21 -21.13
N LEU A 425 -55.94 -31.23 -20.12
CA LEU A 425 -55.79 -30.54 -18.82
C LEU A 425 -55.21 -31.51 -17.77
N ARG A 426 -53.97 -31.25 -17.28
CA ARG A 426 -53.25 -32.07 -16.27
C ARG A 426 -52.29 -31.27 -15.36
N PRO A 427 -52.77 -30.66 -14.27
CA PRO A 427 -54.13 -30.16 -14.08
C PRO A 427 -54.38 -28.86 -14.86
N SER A 428 -53.32 -28.19 -15.36
CA SER A 428 -53.44 -26.98 -16.18
C SER A 428 -53.51 -27.28 -17.68
N GLY A 429 -54.09 -26.33 -18.41
CA GLY A 429 -54.10 -26.30 -19.87
C GLY A 429 -54.92 -25.11 -20.35
N LYS A 430 -55.41 -25.15 -21.60
CA LYS A 430 -56.19 -24.06 -22.19
C LYS A 430 -57.64 -24.45 -22.39
N GLY A 431 -58.56 -23.56 -22.00
CA GLY A 431 -60.00 -23.68 -22.24
C GLY A 431 -60.50 -22.56 -23.13
N ARG A 432 -61.40 -22.87 -24.07
CA ARG A 432 -62.08 -21.90 -24.93
C ARG A 432 -63.48 -21.64 -24.41
N PHE A 433 -63.79 -20.39 -24.13
CA PHE A 433 -65.11 -19.92 -23.68
C PHE A 433 -65.60 -18.84 -24.66
N GLY A 434 -66.48 -19.20 -25.58
CA GLY A 434 -66.80 -18.37 -26.74
C GLY A 434 -65.55 -18.12 -27.60
N ASP A 435 -65.24 -16.85 -27.86
CA ASP A 435 -64.07 -16.45 -28.66
C ASP A 435 -62.77 -16.29 -27.82
N GLN A 436 -62.85 -16.47 -26.50
CA GLN A 436 -61.69 -16.32 -25.61
C GLN A 436 -61.04 -17.66 -25.31
N VAL A 437 -59.71 -17.72 -25.40
CA VAL A 437 -58.90 -18.83 -24.91
C VAL A 437 -58.15 -18.38 -23.68
N VAL A 438 -58.38 -19.05 -22.55
CA VAL A 438 -57.76 -18.72 -21.26
C VAL A 438 -57.10 -19.94 -20.65
N ASP A 439 -56.12 -19.71 -19.79
CA ASP A 439 -55.49 -20.78 -19.02
C ASP A 439 -56.44 -21.23 -17.90
N VAL A 440 -56.69 -22.54 -17.85
CA VAL A 440 -57.62 -23.18 -16.92
C VAL A 440 -56.93 -24.28 -16.14
N VAL A 441 -57.44 -24.58 -14.94
CA VAL A 441 -56.92 -25.60 -14.05
C VAL A 441 -58.05 -26.51 -13.57
N THR A 442 -57.85 -27.82 -13.58
CA THR A 442 -58.81 -28.77 -13.01
C THR A 442 -58.54 -29.00 -11.52
N ALA A 443 -59.59 -29.35 -10.76
CA ALA A 443 -59.49 -29.72 -9.35
C ALA A 443 -58.95 -31.16 -9.14
N GLY A 444 -58.00 -31.59 -9.98
CA GLY A 444 -57.37 -32.91 -9.92
C GLY A 444 -57.89 -33.94 -10.93
N GLU A 445 -58.95 -33.63 -11.68
CA GLU A 445 -59.45 -34.50 -12.73
C GLU A 445 -58.64 -34.37 -14.03
N PHE A 446 -58.49 -35.49 -14.72
CA PHE A 446 -57.90 -35.51 -16.04
C PHE A 446 -58.95 -35.25 -17.13
N ILE A 447 -58.82 -34.15 -17.88
CA ILE A 447 -59.75 -33.79 -18.96
C ILE A 447 -59.01 -33.76 -20.30
N SER A 448 -59.41 -34.59 -21.26
CA SER A 448 -58.84 -34.61 -22.61
C SER A 448 -59.21 -33.35 -23.39
N ALA A 449 -58.38 -32.99 -24.39
CA ALA A 449 -58.74 -31.98 -25.37
C ALA A 449 -60.11 -32.27 -26.02
N GLU A 450 -60.80 -31.21 -26.45
CA GLU A 450 -62.14 -31.21 -27.04
C GLU A 450 -63.27 -31.69 -26.12
N THR A 451 -63.01 -31.81 -24.81
CA THR A 451 -64.05 -32.15 -23.84
C THR A 451 -64.80 -30.88 -23.38
N PRO A 452 -66.15 -30.90 -23.28
CA PRO A 452 -66.91 -29.82 -22.66
C PRO A 452 -66.56 -29.63 -21.19
N ILE A 453 -66.29 -28.38 -20.82
CA ILE A 453 -65.91 -27.97 -19.47
C ILE A 453 -66.79 -26.80 -19.02
N VAL A 454 -66.98 -26.68 -17.70
CA VAL A 454 -67.67 -25.54 -17.08
C VAL A 454 -66.77 -24.89 -16.05
N VAL A 455 -66.79 -23.56 -15.97
CA VAL A 455 -66.07 -22.83 -14.92
C VAL A 455 -66.74 -23.11 -13.58
N SER A 456 -66.03 -23.78 -12.67
CA SER A 456 -66.54 -24.05 -11.32
C SER A 456 -66.30 -22.86 -10.39
N GLU A 457 -65.12 -22.25 -10.47
CA GLU A 457 -64.69 -21.16 -9.59
C GLU A 457 -63.60 -20.31 -10.27
N ILE A 458 -63.48 -19.05 -9.85
CA ILE A 458 -62.39 -18.16 -10.28
C ILE A 458 -61.65 -17.71 -9.02
N ASP A 459 -60.42 -18.17 -8.85
CA ASP A 459 -59.53 -17.81 -7.74
C ASP A 459 -58.40 -16.90 -8.26
N GLY A 460 -58.62 -15.59 -8.15
CA GLY A 460 -57.68 -14.56 -8.62
C GLY A 460 -57.43 -14.63 -10.13
N MET A 461 -56.23 -15.09 -10.51
CA MET A 461 -55.83 -15.29 -11.91
C MET A 461 -56.08 -16.71 -12.44
N ARG A 462 -56.59 -17.63 -11.60
CA ARG A 462 -56.81 -19.04 -11.97
C ARG A 462 -58.29 -19.30 -12.20
N VAL A 463 -58.63 -19.84 -13.37
CA VAL A 463 -59.98 -20.28 -13.71
C VAL A 463 -60.06 -21.78 -13.46
N LEU A 464 -60.79 -22.20 -12.44
CA LEU A 464 -61.02 -23.61 -12.13
C LEU A 464 -62.16 -24.15 -12.99
N VAL A 465 -61.95 -25.33 -13.58
CA VAL A 465 -62.91 -25.97 -14.48
C VAL A 465 -63.16 -27.42 -14.13
N THR A 466 -64.38 -27.88 -14.35
CA THR A 466 -64.80 -29.28 -14.21
C THR A 466 -65.45 -29.76 -15.50
N ARG A 467 -65.48 -31.08 -15.71
CA ARG A 467 -66.19 -31.67 -16.86
C ARG A 467 -67.69 -31.38 -16.71
N THR A 468 -68.34 -30.93 -17.79
CA THR A 468 -69.79 -30.73 -17.81
C THR A 468 -70.48 -32.10 -17.68
N GLN A 469 -71.21 -32.34 -16.58
CA GLN A 469 -72.07 -33.52 -16.44
C GLN A 469 -73.40 -33.26 -17.17
N THR A 470 -73.68 -34.04 -18.21
CA THR A 470 -75.00 -34.02 -18.87
C THR A 470 -75.96 -34.82 -18.00
N SER A 471 -76.85 -34.16 -17.25
CA SER A 471 -78.03 -34.82 -16.69
C SER A 471 -78.96 -35.21 -17.85
N TYR A 472 -79.27 -36.50 -17.97
CA TYR A 472 -80.32 -37.01 -18.87
C TYR A 472 -81.71 -36.70 -18.31
#